data_AF-A0A2H6JT65-F1
#
_entry.id   AF-A0A2H6JT65-F1
#
_cell.length_a   1.000
_cell.length_b   1.000
_cell.length_c   1.000
_cell.angle_alpha   90.00
_cell.angle_beta   90.00
_cell.angle_gamma   90.00
#
_symmetry.space_group_name_H-M   'P 1'
#
loop_
_entity.id
_entity.type
_entity.pdbx_description
1 polymer ?
#
loop_
_entity_poly.entity_id
_entity_poly.type
_entity_poly.pdbx_seq_one_letter_code
_entity_poly.pdbx_strand_id
1 'polypeptide(L)'
;MSSSYFFLDTNVCIDRIFGKKSILQKLKSADLLYTSTYVVGEFIRTIVSDCCVLHSIVLEEDNLNDVYRRISVMTESGERNKVRKGQRYNLLLRSLGYPGKPNKEKALINLSMYIRFSLIPSFVSGLTIIESKTKCELVSYKPKRYDGHFKINIPCVENSGIDQCSLSNLICKSVNILKSISNELESESESYYIELRRVIENHLDHSELVTTYDECKIFGDVIVTADCPNDCTTVSRDHHLEKICDIAGQSFMILD
;
A
#
# COMPACT_ATOMS: atom_id res chain seq x y z
N MET A 1 19.72 27.51 -2.06
CA MET A 1 18.42 26.88 -2.35
C MET A 1 18.26 25.76 -1.34
N SER A 2 17.21 25.77 -0.52
CA SER A 2 16.94 24.62 0.37
C SER A 2 16.64 23.41 -0.50
N SER A 3 17.32 22.29 -0.25
CA SER A 3 17.00 21.06 -0.97
C SER A 3 15.57 20.63 -0.67
N SER A 4 14.86 20.14 -1.69
CA SER A 4 13.48 19.66 -1.57
C SER A 4 13.48 18.14 -1.63
N TYR A 5 13.32 17.49 -0.47
CA TYR A 5 13.24 16.04 -0.37
C TYR A 5 11.78 15.62 -0.12
N PHE A 6 11.28 14.69 -0.93
CA PHE A 6 9.93 14.17 -0.79
C PHE A 6 9.95 12.73 -0.31
N PHE A 7 9.13 12.42 0.69
CA PHE A 7 8.85 11.06 1.12
C PHE A 7 7.46 10.65 0.62
N LEU A 8 7.40 9.55 -0.14
CA LEU A 8 6.20 9.16 -0.87
C LEU A 8 5.50 7.98 -0.18
N ASP A 9 4.19 8.12 0.01
CA ASP A 9 3.34 7.03 0.48
C ASP A 9 3.08 5.98 -0.62
N THR A 10 2.38 4.91 -0.25
CA THR A 10 2.04 3.81 -1.16
C THR A 10 1.20 4.27 -2.35
N ASN A 11 0.26 5.18 -2.15
CA ASN A 11 -0.65 5.63 -3.21
C ASN A 11 0.08 6.44 -4.28
N VAL A 12 0.92 7.39 -3.88
CA VAL A 12 1.74 8.19 -4.80
C VAL A 12 2.75 7.30 -5.53
N CYS A 13 3.34 6.32 -4.84
CA CYS A 13 4.23 5.37 -5.50
C CYS A 13 3.51 4.51 -6.55
N ILE A 14 2.27 4.07 -6.29
CA ILE A 14 1.43 3.37 -7.28
C ILE A 14 1.14 4.28 -8.47
N ASP A 15 0.80 5.54 -8.24
CA ASP A 15 0.51 6.50 -9.31
C ASP A 15 1.73 6.80 -10.19
N ARG A 16 2.95 6.72 -9.66
CA ARG A 16 4.17 6.87 -10.48
C ARG A 16 4.26 5.81 -11.59
N ILE A 17 3.68 4.63 -11.36
CA ILE A 17 3.69 3.51 -12.31
C ILE A 17 2.42 3.52 -13.18
N PHE A 18 1.25 3.72 -12.56
CA PHE A 18 -0.05 3.49 -13.20
C PHE A 18 -0.85 4.78 -13.43
N GLY A 19 -0.45 5.88 -12.81
CA GLY A 19 -1.20 7.12 -12.74
C GLY A 19 -0.91 8.08 -13.89
N LYS A 20 -1.43 9.30 -13.74
CA LYS A 20 -1.34 10.36 -14.76
C LYS A 20 0.05 11.00 -14.75
N LYS A 21 0.50 11.43 -15.94
CA LYS A 21 1.76 12.20 -16.12
C LYS A 21 1.83 13.48 -15.26
N SER A 22 0.69 14.04 -14.85
CA SER A 22 0.63 15.22 -13.98
C SER A 22 1.24 14.99 -12.60
N ILE A 23 1.05 13.81 -12.02
CA ILE A 23 1.65 13.45 -10.72
C ILE A 23 3.17 13.43 -10.84
N LEU A 24 3.69 12.80 -11.90
CA LEU A 24 5.12 12.80 -12.20
C LEU A 24 5.69 14.20 -12.39
N GLN A 25 4.92 15.15 -12.94
CA GLN A 25 5.37 16.54 -13.07
C GLN A 25 5.46 17.24 -11.72
N LYS A 26 4.50 17.04 -10.81
CA LYS A 26 4.54 17.61 -9.45
C LYS A 26 5.75 17.10 -8.65
N LEU A 27 6.15 15.85 -8.87
CA LEU A 27 7.32 15.26 -8.20
C LEU A 27 8.68 15.73 -8.74
N LYS A 28 8.73 16.40 -9.91
CA LYS A 28 10.00 16.87 -10.51
C LYS A 28 10.68 17.99 -9.74
N SER A 29 9.95 18.68 -8.86
CA SER A 29 10.52 19.74 -8.03
C SER A 29 11.40 19.22 -6.90
N ALA A 30 11.31 17.93 -6.58
CA ALA A 30 12.15 17.32 -5.56
C ALA A 30 13.52 16.95 -6.13
N ASP A 31 14.54 17.22 -5.32
CA ASP A 31 15.92 16.79 -5.58
C ASP A 31 16.05 15.27 -5.41
N LEU A 32 15.30 14.70 -4.44
CA LEU A 32 15.31 13.28 -4.16
C LEU A 32 13.94 12.79 -3.68
N LEU A 33 13.59 11.58 -4.12
CA LEU A 33 12.38 10.89 -3.73
C LEU A 33 12.73 9.71 -2.82
N TYR A 34 12.11 9.68 -1.65
CA TYR A 34 12.25 8.65 -0.64
C TYR A 34 10.97 7.85 -0.48
N THR A 35 11.08 6.61 -0.02
CA THR A 35 9.98 5.83 0.55
C THR A 35 10.56 4.79 1.51
N SER A 36 9.73 4.11 2.30
CA SER A 36 10.21 3.10 3.25
C SER A 36 9.98 1.65 2.79
N THR A 37 10.70 0.71 3.40
CA THR A 37 10.45 -0.72 3.20
C THR A 37 9.02 -1.14 3.61
N TYR A 38 8.36 -0.40 4.51
CA TYR A 38 6.95 -0.62 4.84
C TYR A 38 6.06 -0.31 3.64
N VAL A 39 6.25 0.84 2.98
CA VAL A 39 5.50 1.22 1.76
C VAL A 39 5.72 0.20 0.63
N VAL A 40 6.94 -0.33 0.47
CA VAL A 40 7.19 -1.44 -0.46
C VAL A 40 6.42 -2.71 -0.05
N GLY A 41 6.39 -3.02 1.24
CA GLY A 41 5.57 -4.11 1.79
C GLY A 41 4.08 -3.93 1.51
N GLU A 42 3.56 -2.70 1.67
CA GLU A 42 2.16 -2.36 1.34
C GLU A 42 1.85 -2.61 -0.14
N PHE A 43 2.75 -2.21 -1.03
CA PHE A 43 2.63 -2.49 -2.46
C PHE A 43 2.62 -4.00 -2.76
N ILE A 44 3.43 -4.78 -2.05
CA ILE A 44 3.47 -6.24 -2.19
C ILE A 44 2.14 -6.88 -1.74
N ARG A 45 1.65 -6.56 -0.53
CA ARG A 45 0.37 -7.11 -0.02
C ARG A 45 -0.84 -6.68 -0.83
N THR A 46 -0.77 -5.54 -1.52
CA THR A 46 -1.86 -5.01 -2.34
C THR A 46 -1.70 -5.40 -3.81
N ILE A 47 -0.88 -4.65 -4.56
CA ILE A 47 -0.79 -4.73 -6.02
C ILE A 47 -0.17 -6.04 -6.50
N VAL A 48 0.92 -6.50 -5.88
CA VAL A 48 1.58 -7.75 -6.31
C VAL A 48 0.66 -8.96 -6.02
N SER A 49 0.06 -8.99 -4.83
CA SER A 49 -0.92 -10.02 -4.47
C SER A 49 -2.14 -10.01 -5.41
N ASP A 50 -2.72 -8.84 -5.67
CA ASP A 50 -3.85 -8.68 -6.59
C ASP A 50 -3.49 -9.10 -8.03
N CYS A 51 -2.27 -8.85 -8.48
CA CYS A 51 -1.79 -9.32 -9.78
C CYS A 51 -1.69 -10.86 -9.85
N CYS A 52 -1.29 -11.51 -8.75
CA CYS A 52 -1.28 -12.97 -8.65
C CYS A 52 -2.71 -13.56 -8.71
N VAL A 53 -3.66 -12.91 -8.04
CA VAL A 53 -5.08 -13.31 -8.09
C VAL A 53 -5.64 -13.09 -9.50
N LEU A 54 -5.37 -11.94 -10.12
CA LEU A 54 -5.78 -11.65 -11.49
C LEU A 54 -5.22 -12.67 -12.49
N HIS A 55 -3.95 -13.06 -12.36
CA HIS A 55 -3.38 -14.14 -13.17
C HIS A 55 -4.16 -15.45 -13.01
N SER A 56 -4.56 -15.79 -11.78
CA SER A 56 -5.36 -17.00 -11.52
C SER A 56 -6.75 -16.91 -12.17
N ILE A 57 -7.42 -15.76 -12.06
CA ILE A 57 -8.70 -15.53 -12.76
C ILE A 57 -8.53 -15.71 -14.26
N VAL A 58 -7.52 -15.09 -14.89
CA VAL A 58 -7.28 -15.24 -16.33
C VAL A 58 -6.99 -16.69 -16.71
N LEU A 59 -6.31 -17.45 -15.85
CA LEU A 59 -5.99 -18.85 -16.10
C LEU A 59 -7.26 -19.73 -16.07
N GLU A 60 -8.12 -19.50 -15.08
CA GLU A 60 -9.36 -20.24 -14.81
C GLU A 60 -10.46 -20.02 -15.85
N GLU A 61 -10.65 -18.79 -16.32
CA GLU A 61 -11.73 -18.44 -17.25
C GLU A 61 -11.40 -18.86 -18.69
N ASP A 62 -12.38 -19.29 -19.48
CA ASP A 62 -12.15 -19.80 -20.85
C ASP A 62 -11.56 -18.75 -21.79
N ASN A 63 -11.98 -17.49 -21.64
CA ASN A 63 -11.54 -16.38 -22.48
C ASN A 63 -11.56 -15.05 -21.72
N LEU A 64 -10.98 -14.00 -22.32
CA LEU A 64 -10.89 -12.68 -21.67
C LEU A 64 -12.23 -11.98 -21.48
N ASN A 65 -13.27 -12.30 -22.26
CA ASN A 65 -14.59 -11.69 -22.05
C ASN A 65 -15.20 -12.17 -20.74
N ASP A 66 -15.03 -13.45 -20.39
CA ASP A 66 -15.47 -13.99 -19.11
C ASP A 66 -14.68 -13.39 -17.94
N VAL A 67 -13.37 -13.17 -18.10
CA VAL A 67 -12.55 -12.42 -17.14
C VAL A 67 -13.12 -11.02 -16.92
N TYR A 68 -13.38 -10.27 -17.99
CA TYR A 68 -13.93 -8.92 -17.87
C TYR A 68 -15.29 -8.92 -17.19
N ARG A 69 -16.18 -9.87 -17.53
CA ARG A 69 -17.48 -10.02 -16.87
C ARG A 69 -17.32 -10.26 -15.37
N ARG A 70 -16.43 -11.17 -14.97
CA ARG A 70 -16.16 -11.46 -13.54
C ARG A 70 -15.64 -10.23 -12.81
N ILE A 71 -14.76 -9.45 -13.42
CA ILE A 71 -14.26 -8.19 -12.85
C ILE A 71 -15.37 -7.13 -12.77
N SER A 72 -16.21 -7.00 -13.81
CA SER A 72 -17.34 -6.04 -13.81
C SER A 72 -18.31 -6.30 -12.66
N VAL A 73 -18.65 -7.57 -12.41
CA VAL A 73 -19.49 -7.96 -11.27
C VAL A 73 -18.85 -7.53 -9.93
N MET A 74 -17.53 -7.61 -9.80
CA MET A 74 -16.84 -7.11 -8.60
C MET A 74 -16.97 -5.58 -8.49
N THR A 75 -16.82 -4.84 -9.59
CA THR A 75 -16.91 -3.37 -9.59
C THR A 75 -18.32 -2.82 -9.39
N GLU A 76 -19.34 -3.62 -9.71
CA GLU A 76 -20.75 -3.27 -9.54
C GLU A 76 -21.32 -3.77 -8.20
N SER A 77 -20.53 -4.48 -7.41
CA SER A 77 -20.97 -4.99 -6.11
C SER A 77 -21.24 -3.83 -5.12
N GLY A 78 -22.19 -4.04 -4.20
CA GLY A 78 -22.41 -3.10 -3.08
C GLY A 78 -21.29 -3.12 -2.02
N GLU A 79 -20.32 -4.03 -2.13
CA GLU A 79 -19.23 -4.20 -1.16
C GLU A 79 -18.00 -3.39 -1.58
N ARG A 80 -17.74 -2.29 -0.87
CA ARG A 80 -16.61 -1.36 -1.15
C ARG A 80 -15.26 -2.05 -1.37
N ASN A 81 -14.97 -3.11 -0.62
CA ASN A 81 -13.73 -3.87 -0.75
C ASN A 81 -13.62 -4.66 -2.05
N LYS A 82 -14.73 -5.28 -2.51
CA LYS A 82 -14.78 -5.98 -3.80
C LYS A 82 -14.68 -4.99 -4.96
N VAL A 83 -15.36 -3.85 -4.86
CA VAL A 83 -15.28 -2.77 -5.86
C VAL A 83 -13.84 -2.30 -6.03
N ARG A 84 -13.16 -1.98 -4.92
CA ARG A 84 -11.75 -1.54 -4.93
C ARG A 84 -10.82 -2.59 -5.56
N LYS A 85 -11.01 -3.89 -5.25
CA LYS A 85 -10.25 -4.98 -5.88
C LYS A 85 -10.49 -5.04 -7.40
N GLY A 86 -11.76 -5.02 -7.83
CA GLY A 86 -12.11 -5.02 -9.26
C GLY A 86 -11.52 -3.83 -10.02
N GLN A 87 -11.52 -2.63 -9.41
CA GLN A 87 -10.89 -1.44 -9.98
C GLN A 87 -9.38 -1.62 -10.16
N ARG A 88 -8.68 -2.23 -9.20
CA ARG A 88 -7.24 -2.52 -9.32
C ARG A 88 -6.94 -3.59 -10.36
N TYR A 89 -7.79 -4.61 -10.50
CA TYR A 89 -7.65 -5.59 -11.58
C TYR A 89 -7.79 -4.91 -12.95
N ASN A 90 -8.76 -4.01 -13.11
CA ASN A 90 -8.90 -3.20 -14.32
C ASN A 90 -7.67 -2.31 -14.56
N LEU A 91 -7.10 -1.69 -13.53
CA LEU A 91 -5.88 -0.90 -13.65
C LEU A 91 -4.69 -1.74 -14.15
N LEU A 92 -4.50 -2.93 -13.57
CA LEU A 92 -3.46 -3.88 -13.96
C LEU A 92 -3.64 -4.32 -15.43
N LEU A 93 -4.85 -4.72 -15.82
CA LEU A 93 -5.14 -5.09 -17.22
C LEU A 93 -4.87 -3.93 -18.19
N ARG A 94 -5.28 -2.70 -17.84
CA ARG A 94 -5.00 -1.50 -18.64
C ARG A 94 -3.52 -1.23 -18.81
N SER A 95 -2.72 -1.40 -17.75
CA SER A 95 -1.26 -1.24 -17.83
C SER A 95 -0.60 -2.25 -18.79
N LEU A 96 -1.25 -3.39 -19.04
CA LEU A 96 -0.83 -4.41 -19.99
C LEU A 96 -1.44 -4.23 -21.40
N GLY A 97 -2.20 -3.16 -21.62
CA GLY A 97 -2.83 -2.83 -22.90
C GLY A 97 -4.23 -3.43 -23.12
N TYR A 98 -4.95 -3.76 -22.05
CA TYR A 98 -6.31 -4.32 -22.13
C TYR A 98 -7.39 -3.33 -21.61
N PRO A 99 -8.60 -3.30 -22.22
CA PRO A 99 -9.06 -4.14 -23.32
C PRO A 99 -8.37 -3.77 -24.65
N GLY A 100 -7.83 -4.79 -25.30
CA GLY A 100 -7.22 -4.74 -26.63
C GLY A 100 -7.70 -5.97 -27.40
N LYS A 101 -6.96 -6.42 -28.43
CA LYS A 101 -7.31 -7.69 -29.11
C LYS A 101 -7.33 -8.83 -28.08
N PRO A 102 -8.46 -9.52 -27.88
CA PRO A 102 -8.58 -10.52 -26.83
C PRO A 102 -7.65 -11.71 -27.14
N ASN A 103 -6.64 -11.90 -26.30
CA ASN A 103 -5.72 -13.02 -26.37
C ASN A 103 -5.34 -13.42 -24.93
N LYS A 104 -5.93 -14.52 -24.46
CA LYS A 104 -5.75 -15.08 -23.10
C LYS A 104 -4.29 -15.47 -22.86
N GLU A 105 -3.66 -16.17 -23.79
CA GLU A 105 -2.28 -16.64 -23.65
C GLU A 105 -1.31 -15.46 -23.49
N LYS A 106 -1.47 -14.43 -24.31
CA LYS A 106 -0.68 -13.20 -24.21
C LYS A 106 -0.89 -12.51 -22.87
N ALA A 107 -2.13 -12.45 -22.37
CA ALA A 107 -2.43 -11.87 -21.06
C ALA A 107 -1.73 -12.64 -19.93
N LEU A 108 -1.75 -13.99 -19.96
CA LEU A 108 -1.06 -14.84 -18.99
C LEU A 108 0.47 -14.66 -19.02
N ILE A 109 1.06 -14.60 -20.22
CA ILE A 109 2.50 -14.34 -20.39
C ILE A 109 2.86 -12.97 -19.81
N ASN A 110 2.09 -11.94 -20.17
CA ASN A 110 2.32 -10.58 -19.71
C ASN A 110 2.18 -10.48 -18.18
N LEU A 111 1.12 -11.02 -17.59
CA LEU A 111 0.93 -11.06 -16.14
C LEU A 111 2.06 -11.82 -15.44
N SER A 112 2.49 -12.97 -15.98
CA SER A 112 3.62 -13.73 -15.45
C SER A 112 4.91 -12.93 -15.44
N MET A 113 5.21 -12.21 -16.53
CA MET A 113 6.36 -11.31 -16.62
C MET A 113 6.25 -10.15 -15.63
N TYR A 114 5.05 -9.58 -15.50
CA TYR A 114 4.79 -8.44 -14.63
C TYR A 114 5.01 -8.79 -13.16
N ILE A 115 4.46 -9.93 -12.71
CA ILE A 115 4.62 -10.48 -11.35
C ILE A 115 6.09 -10.75 -11.02
N ARG A 116 6.84 -11.32 -11.96
CA ARG A 116 8.22 -11.79 -11.70
C ARG A 116 9.27 -10.68 -11.82
N PHE A 117 9.11 -9.78 -12.78
CA PHE A 117 10.24 -8.96 -13.25
C PHE A 117 9.95 -7.46 -13.33
N SER A 118 8.68 -7.02 -13.27
CA SER A 118 8.37 -5.62 -13.57
C SER A 118 7.76 -4.86 -12.40
N LEU A 119 6.77 -5.42 -11.68
CA LEU A 119 6.02 -4.65 -10.69
C LEU A 119 6.90 -4.01 -9.61
N ILE A 120 7.71 -4.81 -8.91
CA ILE A 120 8.58 -4.31 -7.83
C ILE A 120 9.68 -3.40 -8.40
N PRO A 121 10.45 -3.78 -9.44
CA PRO A 121 11.45 -2.89 -10.04
C PRO A 121 10.87 -1.55 -10.52
N SER A 122 9.69 -1.56 -11.16
CA SER A 122 9.02 -0.33 -11.60
C SER A 122 8.59 0.54 -10.41
N PHE A 123 8.18 -0.06 -9.29
CA PHE A 123 7.80 0.67 -8.08
C PHE A 123 8.97 1.39 -7.44
N VAL A 124 10.10 0.68 -7.24
CA VAL A 124 11.27 1.24 -6.56
C VAL A 124 12.17 2.08 -7.47
N SER A 125 11.99 2.01 -8.79
CA SER A 125 12.81 2.74 -9.75
C SER A 125 12.81 4.25 -9.45
N GLY A 126 14.00 4.83 -9.28
CA GLY A 126 14.18 6.25 -8.98
C GLY A 126 13.75 6.67 -7.57
N LEU A 127 13.62 5.73 -6.63
CA LEU A 127 13.40 6.01 -5.21
C LEU A 127 14.62 5.60 -4.37
N THR A 128 14.90 6.39 -3.34
CA THR A 128 15.75 5.98 -2.23
C THR A 128 14.90 5.26 -1.20
N ILE A 129 15.14 3.95 -1.00
CA ILE A 129 14.38 3.14 -0.04
C ILE A 129 15.08 3.20 1.32
N ILE A 130 14.38 3.67 2.35
CA ILE A 130 14.85 3.66 3.74
C ILE A 130 14.23 2.49 4.50
N GLU A 131 14.94 2.01 5.53
CA GLU A 131 14.41 0.96 6.41
C GLU A 131 13.27 1.51 7.26
N SER A 132 12.11 0.85 7.23
CA SER A 132 11.00 1.19 8.11
C SER A 132 11.32 0.89 9.57
N LYS A 133 10.81 1.73 10.48
CA LYS A 133 10.88 1.49 11.93
C LYS A 133 10.17 0.20 12.35
N THR A 134 9.23 -0.29 11.54
CA THR A 134 8.56 -1.59 11.77
C THR A 134 9.42 -2.79 11.38
N LYS A 135 10.49 -2.61 10.58
CA LYS A 135 11.33 -3.71 10.07
C LYS A 135 10.54 -4.87 9.48
N CYS A 136 9.41 -4.57 8.83
CA CYS A 136 8.50 -5.58 8.29
C CYS A 136 9.20 -6.45 7.24
N GLU A 137 9.24 -7.77 7.46
CA GLU A 137 9.91 -8.72 6.56
C GLU A 137 9.18 -8.90 5.22
N LEU A 138 7.94 -8.42 5.09
CA LEU A 138 7.11 -8.57 3.89
C LEU A 138 7.81 -8.09 2.61
N VAL A 139 8.68 -7.08 2.71
CA VAL A 139 9.49 -6.57 1.59
C VAL A 139 10.37 -7.63 0.92
N SER A 140 10.74 -8.68 1.66
CA SER A 140 11.58 -9.77 1.17
C SER A 140 10.79 -10.88 0.45
N TYR A 141 9.45 -10.89 0.59
CA TYR A 141 8.60 -11.95 0.04
C TYR A 141 8.41 -11.78 -1.46
N LYS A 142 8.48 -12.91 -2.17
CA LYS A 142 8.33 -12.96 -3.62
C LYS A 142 7.22 -13.93 -4.00
N PRO A 143 6.41 -13.61 -5.02
CA PRO A 143 5.47 -14.56 -5.60
C PRO A 143 6.19 -15.81 -6.10
N LYS A 144 5.60 -16.97 -5.83
CA LYS A 144 6.06 -18.28 -6.30
C LYS A 144 4.98 -18.91 -7.17
N ARG A 145 5.39 -19.75 -8.12
CA ARG A 145 4.48 -20.46 -9.02
C ARG A 145 4.17 -21.86 -8.49
N TYR A 146 2.89 -22.19 -8.37
CA TYR A 146 2.37 -23.50 -7.94
C TYR A 146 1.25 -23.92 -8.88
N ASP A 147 1.40 -25.07 -9.54
CA ASP A 147 0.41 -25.63 -10.47
C ASP A 147 -0.10 -24.63 -11.52
N GLY A 148 0.81 -23.82 -12.06
CA GLY A 148 0.49 -22.78 -13.03
C GLY A 148 0.05 -21.44 -12.43
N HIS A 149 -0.43 -21.41 -11.18
CA HIS A 149 -0.85 -20.21 -10.46
C HIS A 149 0.31 -19.50 -9.78
N PHE A 150 0.19 -18.19 -9.60
CA PHE A 150 1.09 -17.44 -8.72
C PHE A 150 0.45 -17.26 -7.35
N LYS A 151 1.24 -17.46 -6.29
CA LYS A 151 0.86 -17.21 -4.91
C LYS A 151 1.98 -16.46 -4.20
N ILE A 152 1.62 -15.54 -3.33
CA ILE A 152 2.52 -14.93 -2.37
C ILE A 152 1.99 -15.25 -0.99
N ASN A 153 2.82 -15.84 -0.14
CA ASN A 153 2.48 -16.03 1.26
C ASN A 153 2.73 -14.70 1.97
N ILE A 154 1.67 -14.12 2.56
CA ILE A 154 1.75 -12.93 3.40
C ILE A 154 1.57 -13.43 4.83
N PRO A 155 2.65 -13.66 5.58
CA PRO A 155 2.53 -14.47 6.77
C PRO A 155 1.87 -13.73 7.95
N CYS A 156 1.81 -12.40 7.91
CA CYS A 156 0.98 -11.62 8.83
C CYS A 156 -0.52 -11.98 8.73
N VAL A 157 -0.96 -12.53 7.60
CA VAL A 157 -2.35 -12.99 7.39
C VAL A 157 -2.53 -14.44 7.82
N GLU A 158 -1.54 -15.30 7.53
CA GLU A 158 -1.65 -16.74 7.71
C GLU A 158 -1.22 -17.22 9.12
N ASN A 159 -0.33 -16.49 9.80
CA ASN A 159 0.26 -16.89 11.08
C ASN A 159 0.26 -15.70 12.06
N SER A 160 -0.87 -15.46 12.72
CA SER A 160 -1.09 -14.37 13.71
C SER A 160 -0.27 -14.48 15.00
N GLY A 161 0.81 -15.26 15.02
CA GLY A 161 1.64 -15.52 16.20
C GLY A 161 3.15 -15.46 15.96
N ILE A 162 3.59 -15.02 14.78
CA ILE A 162 5.02 -14.84 14.49
C ILE A 162 5.34 -13.35 14.59
N ASP A 163 6.34 -13.01 15.41
CA ASP A 163 6.93 -11.67 15.52
C ASP A 163 7.72 -11.35 14.23
N GLN A 164 6.99 -11.01 13.16
CA GLN A 164 7.55 -10.73 11.82
C GLN A 164 7.80 -9.24 11.58
N CYS A 165 7.47 -8.40 12.57
CA CYS A 165 7.72 -6.98 12.50
C CYS A 165 7.73 -6.36 13.90
N SER A 166 8.52 -5.31 14.05
CA SER A 166 8.63 -4.48 15.24
C SER A 166 7.51 -3.45 15.37
N LEU A 167 6.26 -3.76 14.96
CA LEU A 167 5.14 -2.81 15.08
C LEU A 167 4.83 -2.50 16.56
N SER A 168 4.74 -3.51 17.42
CA SER A 168 4.58 -3.31 18.88
C SER A 168 5.68 -2.42 19.46
N ASN A 169 6.94 -2.61 19.03
CA ASN A 169 8.07 -1.78 19.46
C ASN A 169 7.93 -0.32 18.99
N LEU A 170 7.44 -0.09 17.77
CA LEU A 170 7.15 1.24 17.27
C LEU A 170 6.09 1.91 18.15
N ILE A 171 4.99 1.21 18.43
CA ILE A 171 3.90 1.69 19.28
C ILE A 171 4.41 2.08 20.68
N CYS A 172 5.15 1.20 21.36
CA CYS A 172 5.75 1.49 22.67
C CYS A 172 6.65 2.73 22.67
N LYS A 173 7.45 2.92 21.60
CA LYS A 173 8.35 4.07 21.49
C LYS A 173 7.64 5.37 21.11
N SER A 174 6.40 5.26 20.63
CA SER A 174 5.63 6.37 20.06
C SER A 174 4.45 6.78 20.95
N VAL A 175 4.40 6.34 22.21
CA VAL A 175 3.28 6.58 23.14
C VAL A 175 2.85 8.05 23.18
N ASN A 176 3.78 8.99 23.25
CA ASN A 176 3.44 10.41 23.32
C ASN A 176 2.76 10.92 22.05
N ILE A 177 3.28 10.55 20.88
CA ILE A 177 2.67 10.98 19.61
C ILE A 177 1.32 10.27 19.39
N LEU A 178 1.20 9.00 19.78
CA LEU A 178 -0.06 8.27 19.71
C LEU A 178 -1.13 8.89 20.62
N LYS A 179 -0.75 9.34 21.83
CA LYS A 179 -1.64 10.10 22.71
C LYS A 179 -2.08 11.42 22.07
N SER A 180 -1.16 12.17 21.46
CA SER A 180 -1.51 13.40 20.75
C SER A 180 -2.49 13.12 19.61
N ILE A 181 -2.23 12.11 18.79
CA ILE A 181 -3.15 11.67 17.72
C ILE A 181 -4.52 11.31 18.30
N SER A 182 -4.57 10.48 19.34
CA SER A 182 -5.82 10.07 19.96
C SER A 182 -6.66 11.24 20.45
N ASN A 183 -6.01 12.24 21.09
CA ASN A 183 -6.68 13.42 21.64
C ASN A 183 -7.16 14.36 20.53
N GLU A 184 -6.32 14.66 19.54
CA GLU A 184 -6.65 15.57 18.42
C GLU A 184 -7.76 14.99 17.51
N LEU A 185 -7.89 13.67 17.46
CA LEU A 185 -8.93 12.97 16.71
C LEU A 185 -10.24 12.77 17.50
N GLU A 186 -10.34 13.23 18.76
CA GLU A 186 -11.55 13.01 19.59
C GLU A 186 -12.83 13.60 18.98
N SER A 187 -12.70 14.73 18.27
CA SER A 187 -13.81 15.42 17.62
C SER A 187 -14.12 14.93 16.20
N GLU A 188 -13.33 14.00 15.67
CA GLU A 188 -13.47 13.50 14.30
C GLU A 188 -14.63 12.52 14.15
N SER A 189 -15.33 12.62 13.02
CA SER A 189 -16.51 11.79 12.72
C SER A 189 -16.28 10.78 11.59
N GLU A 190 -15.15 10.89 10.87
CA GLU A 190 -14.83 9.92 9.83
C GLU A 190 -14.51 8.55 10.45
N SER A 191 -15.10 7.49 9.89
CA SER A 191 -14.93 6.12 10.37
C SER A 191 -13.47 5.67 10.52
N TYR A 192 -12.58 6.19 9.67
CA TYR A 192 -11.15 5.89 9.74
C TYR A 192 -10.53 6.42 11.05
N TYR A 193 -10.74 7.70 11.37
CA TYR A 193 -10.18 8.31 12.58
C TYR A 193 -10.76 7.71 13.85
N ILE A 194 -12.06 7.39 13.86
CA ILE A 194 -12.71 6.70 14.98
C ILE A 194 -12.03 5.35 15.24
N GLU A 195 -11.80 4.58 14.17
CA GLU A 195 -11.18 3.26 14.26
C GLU A 195 -9.69 3.36 14.65
N LEU A 196 -8.94 4.31 14.08
CA LEU A 196 -7.56 4.58 14.46
C LEU A 196 -7.44 4.94 15.94
N ARG A 197 -8.30 5.82 16.45
CA ARG A 197 -8.34 6.20 17.86
C ARG A 197 -8.62 4.98 18.74
N ARG A 198 -9.63 4.18 18.41
CA ARG A 198 -9.97 2.95 19.14
C ARG A 198 -8.80 1.98 19.22
N VAL A 199 -8.08 1.79 18.11
CA VAL A 199 -6.89 0.92 18.09
C VAL A 199 -5.76 1.52 18.94
N ILE A 200 -5.53 2.84 18.87
CA ILE A 200 -4.54 3.51 19.71
C ILE A 200 -4.85 3.33 21.21
N GLU A 201 -6.09 3.61 21.63
CA GLU A 201 -6.54 3.49 23.02
C GLU A 201 -6.31 2.07 23.56
N ASN A 202 -6.70 1.05 22.79
CA ASN A 202 -6.47 -0.36 23.15
C ASN A 202 -4.99 -0.68 23.39
N HIS A 203 -4.08 -0.09 22.60
CA HIS A 203 -2.63 -0.30 22.73
C HIS A 203 -2.01 0.56 23.85
N LEU A 204 -2.64 1.67 24.25
CA LEU A 204 -2.18 2.49 25.38
C LEU A 204 -2.57 1.88 26.74
N ASP A 205 -3.65 1.10 26.80
CA ASP A 205 -4.21 0.53 28.02
C ASP A 205 -3.68 -0.88 28.37
N HIS A 206 -2.85 -1.49 27.52
CA HIS A 206 -2.42 -2.89 27.68
C HIS A 206 -0.89 -3.07 27.81
N SER A 207 -0.48 -3.98 28.70
CA SER A 207 0.93 -4.28 28.99
C SER A 207 1.58 -5.27 28.00
N GLU A 208 0.77 -6.05 27.28
CA GLU A 208 1.22 -6.97 26.22
C GLU A 208 0.57 -6.60 24.89
N LEU A 209 1.37 -6.09 23.95
CA LEU A 209 0.90 -5.63 22.65
C LEU A 209 1.01 -6.76 21.63
N VAL A 210 -0.10 -7.47 21.40
CA VAL A 210 -0.25 -8.34 20.22
C VAL A 210 -0.90 -7.51 19.13
N THR A 211 -0.13 -7.09 18.12
CA THR A 211 -0.66 -6.35 16.99
C THR A 211 -1.13 -7.30 15.89
N THR A 212 -2.36 -7.12 15.41
CA THR A 212 -2.91 -7.93 14.32
C THR A 212 -2.60 -7.34 12.93
N TYR A 213 -2.81 -8.13 11.88
CA TYR A 213 -2.70 -7.65 10.50
C TYR A 213 -3.67 -6.51 10.17
N ASP A 214 -4.89 -6.54 10.70
CA ASP A 214 -5.87 -5.49 10.45
C ASP A 214 -5.51 -4.20 11.19
N GLU A 215 -4.98 -4.29 12.40
CA GLU A 215 -4.43 -3.15 13.13
C GLU A 215 -3.23 -2.53 12.40
N CYS A 216 -2.34 -3.34 11.82
CA CYS A 216 -1.24 -2.87 10.98
C CYS A 216 -1.73 -2.01 9.80
N LYS A 217 -2.88 -2.35 9.18
CA LYS A 217 -3.46 -1.51 8.12
C LYS A 217 -3.99 -0.19 8.66
N ILE A 218 -4.62 -0.22 9.82
CA ILE A 218 -5.17 0.98 10.47
C ILE A 218 -4.03 1.94 10.86
N PHE A 219 -2.91 1.40 11.37
CA PHE A 219 -1.71 2.17 11.68
C PHE A 219 -0.89 2.61 10.46
N GLY A 220 -1.32 2.29 9.23
CA GLY A 220 -0.51 2.52 8.03
C GLY A 220 0.01 3.94 7.90
N ASP A 221 -0.86 4.94 8.07
CA ASP A 221 -0.49 6.36 7.98
C ASP A 221 0.41 6.80 9.13
N VAL A 222 0.22 6.25 10.32
CA VAL A 222 1.10 6.50 11.47
C VAL A 222 2.50 5.93 11.21
N ILE A 223 2.60 4.74 10.60
CA ILE A 223 3.88 4.12 10.24
C ILE A 223 4.56 4.95 9.15
N VAL A 224 3.83 5.37 8.11
CA VAL A 224 4.34 6.23 7.02
C VAL A 224 4.85 7.56 7.59
N THR A 225 4.08 8.20 8.46
CA THR A 225 4.48 9.44 9.15
C THR A 225 5.72 9.22 10.00
N ALA A 226 5.78 8.12 10.75
CA ALA A 226 6.93 7.79 11.58
C ALA A 226 8.18 7.46 10.76
N ASP A 227 8.05 6.84 9.59
CA ASP A 227 9.19 6.50 8.73
C ASP A 227 9.75 7.73 8.01
N CYS A 228 8.96 8.77 7.79
CA CYS A 228 9.37 9.99 7.09
C CYS A 228 10.54 10.69 7.82
N PRO A 229 11.66 10.96 7.14
CA PRO A 229 12.74 11.77 7.71
C PRO A 229 12.28 13.21 8.00
N ASN A 230 12.81 13.82 9.07
CA ASN A 230 12.43 15.17 9.51
C ASN A 230 12.73 16.27 8.46
N ASP A 231 13.66 16.03 7.54
CA ASP A 231 14.04 16.93 6.45
C ASP A 231 13.29 16.64 5.14
N CYS A 232 12.34 15.69 5.16
CA CYS A 232 11.47 15.37 4.03
C CYS A 232 10.06 15.95 4.21
N THR A 233 9.45 16.35 3.10
CA THR A 233 8.00 16.58 3.03
C THR A 233 7.30 15.27 2.66
N THR A 234 6.34 14.83 3.46
CA THR A 234 5.46 13.71 3.14
C THR A 234 4.53 14.11 2.00
N VAL A 235 4.47 13.32 0.93
CA VAL A 235 3.63 13.57 -0.24
C VAL A 235 2.62 12.44 -0.38
N SER A 236 1.34 12.78 -0.39
CA SER A 236 0.24 11.81 -0.52
C SER A 236 -0.97 12.40 -1.26
N ARG A 237 -1.95 11.56 -1.55
CA ARG A 237 -3.31 11.96 -1.94
C ARG A 237 -4.36 11.65 -0.86
N ASP A 238 -3.91 11.07 0.25
CA ASP A 238 -4.76 10.69 1.35
C ASP A 238 -4.86 11.84 2.34
N HIS A 239 -6.06 12.41 2.45
CA HIS A 239 -6.31 13.49 3.42
C HIS A 239 -6.23 12.98 4.86
N HIS A 240 -6.35 11.66 5.07
CA HIS A 240 -6.13 11.06 6.38
C HIS A 240 -4.68 11.22 6.86
N LEU A 241 -3.73 11.10 5.95
CA LEU A 241 -2.31 11.26 6.25
C LEU A 241 -1.93 12.73 6.51
N GLU A 242 -2.61 13.69 5.88
CA GLU A 242 -2.42 15.13 6.12
C GLU A 242 -2.60 15.46 7.60
N LYS A 243 -3.76 15.11 8.16
CA LYS A 243 -4.09 15.39 9.56
C LYS A 243 -3.13 14.70 10.53
N ILE A 244 -2.72 13.46 10.23
CA ILE A 244 -1.75 12.74 11.07
C ILE A 244 -0.37 13.40 11.02
N CYS A 245 0.07 13.86 9.83
CA CYS A 245 1.33 14.61 9.69
C CYS A 245 1.30 15.93 10.46
N ASP A 246 0.18 16.67 10.39
CA ASP A 246 0.01 17.94 11.11
C ASP A 246 0.16 17.74 12.62
N ILE A 247 -0.52 16.73 13.19
CA ILE A 247 -0.42 16.39 14.62
C ILE A 247 1.01 15.97 15.00
N ALA A 248 1.71 15.27 14.09
CA ALA A 248 3.09 14.87 14.29
C ALA A 248 4.13 15.99 14.05
N GLY A 249 3.70 17.16 13.60
CA GLY A 249 4.59 18.26 13.22
C GLY A 249 5.44 17.95 11.98
N GLN A 250 4.97 17.04 11.12
CA GLN A 250 5.66 16.65 9.88
C GLN A 250 5.18 17.52 8.71
N SER A 251 6.11 17.95 7.86
CA SER A 251 5.75 18.67 6.62
C SER A 251 4.96 17.78 5.67
N PHE A 252 3.85 18.28 5.13
CA PHE A 252 2.95 17.54 4.24
C PHE A 252 2.64 18.30 2.94
N MET A 253 2.40 17.56 1.87
CA MET A 253 1.92 18.05 0.58
C MET A 253 0.88 17.10 -0.02
N ILE A 254 -0.34 17.60 -0.24
CA ILE A 254 -1.38 16.87 -0.96
C ILE A 254 -1.20 16.97 -2.48
N LEU A 255 -1.41 15.88 -3.21
CA LEU A 255 -1.44 15.86 -4.67
C LEU A 255 -2.88 15.68 -5.19
N ASP A 256 -3.44 16.76 -5.75
CA ASP A 256 -4.67 16.71 -6.55
C ASP A 256 -4.52 16.02 -7.93
#